data_AF-A0A561UXX2-F1
#
_entry.id   AF-A0A561UXX2-F1
#
_cell.length_a   1.000
_cell.length_b   1.000
_cell.length_c   1.000
_cell.angle_alpha   90.00
_cell.angle_beta   90.00
_cell.angle_gamma   90.00
#
_symmetry.space_group_name_H-M   'P 1'
#
loop_
_entity.id
_entity.type
_entity.pdbx_description
1 polymer ?
#
loop_
_entity_poly.entity_id
_entity_poly.type
_entity_poly.pdbx_seq_one_letter_code
_entity_poly.pdbx_strand_id
1 'polypeptide(L)'
;MTDDELIAAARTHARDEELPRPAVPEDVAAVERTVGHPMPRLLKRVYLEASNGGFGPWGAVSLTDTGDWFSDCEDLAMAYRDFTDPERGLPPGLVPLMDRGCAMWALIDFKTADGQMWDWDPHLCCTEHALAPLGQSLPEWLAGWLNGTMPDGSYPHRERASRDCPAG
;
A
#
# COMPACT_ATOMS: atom_id res chain seq x y z
N MET A 1 8.59 4.27 -17.01
CA MET A 1 9.25 5.27 -16.16
C MET A 1 10.32 4.57 -15.36
N THR A 2 11.48 5.19 -15.17
CA THR A 2 12.51 4.70 -14.25
C THR A 2 12.13 5.02 -12.79
N ASP A 3 12.75 4.36 -11.82
CA ASP A 3 12.57 4.69 -10.39
C ASP A 3 12.81 6.18 -10.11
N ASP A 4 13.82 6.78 -10.75
CA ASP A 4 14.19 8.18 -10.53
C ASP A 4 13.12 9.14 -11.10
N GLU A 5 12.53 8.79 -12.24
CA GLU A 5 11.40 9.54 -12.82
C GLU A 5 10.16 9.43 -11.92
N LEU A 6 9.87 8.24 -11.38
CA LEU A 6 8.76 8.01 -10.46
C LEU A 6 8.92 8.85 -9.18
N ILE A 7 10.13 8.88 -8.60
CA ILE A 7 10.40 9.67 -7.40
C ILE A 7 10.35 11.16 -7.67
N ALA A 8 10.86 11.61 -8.82
CA ALA A 8 10.77 13.02 -9.21
C ALA A 8 9.30 13.46 -9.36
N ALA A 9 8.46 12.62 -9.98
CA ALA A 9 7.04 12.87 -10.13
C ALA A 9 6.32 12.86 -8.77
N ALA A 10 6.59 11.86 -7.91
CA ALA A 10 6.03 11.78 -6.56
C ALA A 10 6.42 13.01 -5.71
N ARG A 11 7.65 13.49 -5.81
CA ARG A 11 8.11 14.73 -5.15
C ARG A 11 7.37 15.97 -5.63
N THR A 12 7.05 16.05 -6.92
CA THR A 12 6.27 17.17 -7.46
C THR A 12 4.85 17.12 -6.92
N HIS A 13 4.19 15.97 -7.01
CA HIS A 13 2.86 15.77 -6.44
C HIS A 13 2.82 16.10 -4.93
N ALA A 14 3.81 15.64 -4.15
CA ALA A 14 3.89 15.93 -2.74
C ALA A 14 3.99 17.43 -2.40
N ARG A 15 4.64 18.22 -3.26
CA ARG A 15 4.68 19.68 -3.10
C ARG A 15 3.35 20.33 -3.47
N ASP A 16 2.72 19.86 -4.54
CA ASP A 16 1.49 20.44 -5.08
C ASP A 16 0.30 20.19 -4.12
N GLU A 17 0.24 19.02 -3.50
CA GLU A 17 -0.79 18.63 -2.52
C GLU A 17 -0.40 18.93 -1.06
N GLU A 18 0.72 19.62 -0.84
CA GLU A 18 1.24 19.98 0.50
C GLU A 18 1.38 18.77 1.46
N LEU A 19 1.80 17.61 0.93
CA LEU A 19 1.94 16.37 1.69
C LEU A 19 3.01 16.48 2.81
N PRO A 20 2.94 15.59 3.82
CA PRO A 20 3.92 15.55 4.90
C PRO A 20 5.36 15.46 4.39
N ARG A 21 6.27 16.08 5.14
CA ARG A 21 7.71 15.99 4.84
C ARG A 21 8.17 14.53 4.75
N PRO A 22 9.20 14.24 3.93
CA PRO A 22 9.77 12.89 3.87
C PRO A 22 10.13 12.35 5.25
N ALA A 23 9.97 11.05 5.42
CA ALA A 23 10.35 10.33 6.63
C ALA A 23 11.87 10.30 6.80
N VAL A 24 12.31 9.93 8.01
CA VAL A 24 13.74 9.68 8.26
C VAL A 24 14.06 8.17 8.17
N PRO A 25 15.33 7.78 7.90
CA PRO A 25 15.72 6.37 7.80
C PRO A 25 15.34 5.52 9.02
N GLU A 26 15.29 6.13 10.21
CA GLU A 26 14.88 5.48 11.46
C GLU A 26 13.42 5.04 11.45
N ASP A 27 12.53 5.80 10.80
CA ASP A 27 11.10 5.47 10.69
C ASP A 27 10.90 4.22 9.81
N VAL A 28 11.61 4.18 8.69
CA VAL A 28 11.64 3.00 7.80
C VAL A 28 12.15 1.78 8.56
N ALA A 29 13.26 1.92 9.30
CA ALA A 29 13.83 0.82 10.07
C ALA A 29 12.90 0.33 11.19
N ALA A 30 12.03 1.21 11.75
CA ALA A 30 11.02 0.81 12.73
C ALA A 30 9.90 -0.03 12.09
N VAL A 31 9.42 0.36 10.91
CA VAL A 31 8.44 -0.42 10.15
C VAL A 31 9.03 -1.77 9.70
N GLU A 32 10.23 -1.79 9.14
CA GLU A 32 10.89 -3.03 8.71
C GLU A 32 11.05 -4.03 9.86
N ARG A 33 11.40 -3.56 11.06
CA ARG A 33 11.45 -4.40 12.27
C ARG A 33 10.08 -4.95 12.68
N THR A 34 9.03 -4.15 12.52
CA THR A 34 7.65 -4.56 12.85
C THR A 34 7.14 -5.61 11.86
N VAL A 35 7.42 -5.41 10.56
CA VAL A 35 7.00 -6.31 9.48
C VAL A 35 7.86 -7.58 9.43
N GLY A 36 9.11 -7.52 9.89
CA GLY A 36 10.06 -8.63 9.83
C GLY A 36 10.68 -8.85 8.44
N HIS A 37 10.43 -7.95 7.50
CA HIS A 37 10.95 -7.97 6.13
C HIS A 37 11.43 -6.57 5.70
N PRO A 38 12.44 -6.48 4.81
CA PRO A 38 12.88 -5.20 4.29
C PRO A 38 11.80 -4.56 3.41
N MET A 39 11.66 -3.25 3.51
CA MET A 39 10.77 -2.46 2.67
C MET A 39 11.30 -2.46 1.22
N PRO A 40 10.43 -2.67 0.20
CA PRO A 40 10.83 -2.61 -1.20
C PRO A 40 11.58 -1.32 -1.52
N ARG A 41 12.65 -1.43 -2.32
CA ARG A 41 13.61 -0.33 -2.54
C ARG A 41 12.91 0.94 -3.02
N LEU A 42 11.99 0.82 -3.98
CA LEU A 42 11.28 1.98 -4.50
C LEU A 42 10.36 2.61 -3.44
N LEU A 43 9.60 1.80 -2.68
CA LEU A 43 8.74 2.31 -1.59
C LEU A 43 9.54 3.10 -0.57
N LYS A 44 10.67 2.52 -0.13
CA LYS A 44 11.61 3.17 0.79
C LYS A 44 12.07 4.53 0.28
N ARG A 45 12.42 4.60 -1.01
CA ARG A 45 12.80 5.88 -1.62
C ARG A 45 11.65 6.86 -1.63
N VAL A 46 10.42 6.46 -1.98
CA VAL A 46 9.27 7.37 -1.96
C VAL A 46 9.07 7.98 -0.56
N TYR A 47 9.11 7.17 0.51
CA TYR A 47 8.99 7.67 1.88
C TYR A 47 10.12 8.63 2.29
N LEU A 48 11.38 8.32 1.95
CA LEU A 48 12.55 9.10 2.35
C LEU A 48 12.81 10.32 1.46
N GLU A 49 12.31 10.29 0.23
CA GLU A 49 12.64 11.27 -0.79
C GLU A 49 11.46 12.17 -1.17
N ALA A 50 10.21 11.69 -1.09
CA ALA A 50 9.02 12.42 -1.55
C ALA A 50 8.12 12.89 -0.39
N SER A 51 7.57 11.96 0.40
CA SER A 51 6.66 12.30 1.50
C SER A 51 6.47 11.16 2.49
N ASN A 52 6.21 11.50 3.76
CA ASN A 52 5.84 10.51 4.77
C ASN A 52 4.33 10.18 4.69
N GLY A 53 3.92 9.49 3.63
CA GLY A 53 2.52 9.18 3.35
C GLY A 53 1.87 10.10 2.31
N GLY A 54 0.58 9.87 2.04
CA GLY A 54 -0.26 10.68 1.16
C GLY A 54 -0.07 10.45 -0.35
N PHE A 55 0.99 9.76 -0.78
CA PHE A 55 1.16 9.41 -2.19
C PHE A 55 0.26 8.23 -2.60
N GLY A 56 -0.11 8.15 -3.87
CA GLY A 56 -1.01 7.13 -4.42
C GLY A 56 -2.48 7.57 -4.49
N PRO A 57 -3.32 6.84 -5.24
CA PRO A 57 -4.75 7.12 -5.44
C PRO A 57 -5.58 7.31 -4.17
N TRP A 58 -5.22 6.68 -3.06
CA TRP A 58 -5.97 6.79 -1.79
C TRP A 58 -5.13 7.38 -0.65
N GLY A 59 -3.90 7.82 -0.93
CA GLY A 59 -2.97 8.28 0.09
C GLY A 59 -2.34 7.14 0.90
N ALA A 60 -1.03 6.97 0.77
CA ALA A 60 -0.28 6.02 1.56
C ALA A 60 -0.30 6.37 3.05
N VAL A 61 -0.45 5.35 3.91
CA VAL A 61 -0.32 5.53 5.35
C VAL A 61 1.09 6.02 5.68
N SER A 62 1.19 6.97 6.61
CA SER A 62 2.46 7.49 7.10
C SER A 62 3.23 6.42 7.89
N LEU A 63 4.56 6.51 7.92
CA LEU A 63 5.40 5.61 8.73
C LEU A 63 5.36 5.96 10.23
N THR A 64 4.89 7.17 10.56
CA THR A 64 4.79 7.73 11.90
C THR A 64 3.53 8.55 12.02
N ASP A 65 3.03 8.75 13.24
CA ASP A 65 1.94 9.69 13.50
C ASP A 65 2.30 11.13 13.07
N THR A 66 1.57 11.64 12.08
CA THR A 66 1.68 13.00 11.53
C THR A 66 0.66 13.98 12.13
N GLY A 67 -0.31 13.49 12.91
CA GLY A 67 -1.47 14.26 13.39
C GLY A 67 -2.55 14.52 12.33
N ASP A 68 -2.30 14.16 11.06
CA ASP A 68 -3.25 14.21 9.95
C ASP A 68 -3.08 12.93 9.12
N TRP A 69 -4.02 12.00 9.29
CA TRP A 69 -3.85 10.60 8.89
C TRP A 69 -4.54 10.31 7.56
N PHE A 70 -3.90 9.46 6.74
CA PHE A 70 -4.43 8.99 5.46
C PHE A 70 -5.27 7.71 5.59
N SER A 71 -5.53 7.26 6.81
CA SER A 71 -6.31 6.06 7.11
C SER A 71 -6.90 6.14 8.51
N ASP A 72 -7.70 5.14 8.88
CA ASP A 72 -8.16 4.96 10.26
C ASP A 72 -7.02 4.54 11.24
N CYS A 73 -5.81 4.29 10.73
CA CYS A 73 -4.61 4.00 11.51
C CYS A 73 -3.65 5.20 11.54
N GLU A 74 -3.03 5.44 12.71
CA GLU A 74 -2.08 6.55 12.91
C GLU A 74 -0.78 6.37 12.11
N ASP A 75 -0.36 5.12 11.93
CA ASP A 75 0.84 4.77 11.19
C ASP A 75 0.76 3.36 10.58
N LEU A 76 1.71 3.08 9.68
CA LEU A 76 1.81 1.82 8.95
C LEU A 76 2.07 0.62 9.87
N ALA A 77 2.69 0.82 11.02
CA ALA A 77 2.97 -0.23 11.98
C ALA A 77 1.70 -0.64 12.75
N MET A 78 0.83 0.32 13.09
CA MET A 78 -0.51 0.07 13.63
C MET A 78 -1.36 -0.68 12.61
N ALA A 79 -1.45 -0.17 11.38
CA ALA A 79 -2.19 -0.83 10.31
C ALA A 79 -1.73 -2.28 10.10
N TYR A 80 -0.42 -2.51 10.07
CA TYR A 80 0.14 -3.86 9.95
C TYR A 80 -0.24 -4.79 11.12
N ARG A 81 -0.21 -4.30 12.36
CA ARG A 81 -0.61 -5.10 13.53
C ARG A 81 -2.09 -5.48 13.47
N ASP A 82 -2.96 -4.55 13.07
CA ASP A 82 -4.39 -4.79 12.94
C ASP A 82 -4.71 -5.78 11.81
N PHE A 83 -3.92 -5.75 10.72
CA PHE A 83 -4.05 -6.68 9.60
C PHE A 83 -3.50 -8.07 9.90
N THR A 84 -2.44 -8.18 10.71
CA THR A 84 -1.80 -9.46 11.05
C THR A 84 -2.43 -10.19 12.24
N ASP A 85 -3.64 -9.77 12.64
CA ASP A 85 -4.48 -10.56 13.55
C ASP A 85 -4.55 -12.03 13.06
N PRO A 86 -4.20 -13.02 13.90
CA PRO A 86 -4.23 -14.43 13.56
C PRO A 86 -5.57 -14.90 12.95
N GLU A 87 -6.69 -14.26 13.28
CA GLU A 87 -8.00 -14.61 12.71
C GLU A 87 -8.14 -14.22 11.23
N ARG A 88 -7.34 -13.28 10.72
CA ARG A 88 -7.36 -12.85 9.30
C ARG A 88 -6.52 -13.74 8.38
N GLY A 89 -5.56 -14.49 8.91
CA GLY A 89 -4.78 -15.49 8.16
C GLY A 89 -3.91 -14.92 7.02
N LEU A 90 -3.49 -13.66 7.09
CA LEU A 90 -2.70 -13.04 6.03
C LEU A 90 -1.28 -13.63 5.92
N PRO A 91 -0.76 -13.85 4.70
CA PRO A 91 0.64 -14.20 4.49
C PRO A 91 1.59 -13.19 5.16
N PRO A 92 2.65 -13.64 5.86
CA PRO A 92 3.67 -12.76 6.41
C PRO A 92 4.29 -11.87 5.32
N GLY A 93 4.59 -10.63 5.68
CA GLY A 93 5.18 -9.64 4.77
C GLY A 93 4.22 -8.85 3.90
N LEU A 94 2.90 -9.15 3.93
CA LEU A 94 1.89 -8.27 3.32
C LEU A 94 1.59 -7.10 4.24
N VAL A 95 1.79 -5.89 3.74
CA VAL A 95 1.66 -4.65 4.51
C VAL A 95 0.50 -3.81 3.95
N PRO A 96 -0.47 -3.39 4.79
CA PRO A 96 -1.58 -2.52 4.36
C PRO A 96 -1.08 -1.09 4.09
N LEU A 97 -0.86 -0.76 2.81
CA LEU A 97 -0.21 0.47 2.39
C LEU A 97 -1.18 1.65 2.31
N MET A 98 -2.43 1.43 1.85
CA MET A 98 -3.43 2.50 1.69
C MET A 98 -4.81 2.00 2.06
N ASP A 99 -5.53 2.82 2.80
CA ASP A 99 -6.94 2.62 3.12
C ASP A 99 -7.79 3.12 1.95
N ARG A 100 -8.61 2.23 1.37
CA ARG A 100 -9.51 2.57 0.26
C ARG A 100 -10.92 2.89 0.75
N GLY A 101 -11.12 3.02 2.06
CA GLY A 101 -12.41 3.16 2.71
C GLY A 101 -13.19 1.86 2.77
N CYS A 102 -14.27 1.87 3.57
CA CYS A 102 -15.14 0.70 3.78
C CYS A 102 -14.36 -0.58 4.16
N ALA A 103 -13.27 -0.46 4.93
CA ALA A 103 -12.38 -1.58 5.28
C ALA A 103 -11.71 -2.31 4.10
N MET A 104 -11.67 -1.70 2.92
CA MET A 104 -10.87 -2.16 1.78
C MET A 104 -9.47 -1.57 1.85
N TRP A 105 -8.45 -2.32 1.45
CA TRP A 105 -7.06 -1.88 1.55
C TRP A 105 -6.26 -2.27 0.31
N ALA A 106 -5.34 -1.40 -0.10
CA ALA A 106 -4.26 -1.76 -1.00
C ALA A 106 -3.09 -2.25 -0.15
N LEU A 107 -2.57 -3.45 -0.45
CA LEU A 107 -1.44 -4.05 0.26
C LEU A 107 -0.23 -4.15 -0.66
N ILE A 108 0.95 -4.27 -0.05
CA ILE A 108 2.21 -4.48 -0.74
C ILE A 108 2.98 -5.64 -0.09
N ASP A 109 3.60 -6.49 -0.91
CA ASP A 109 4.44 -7.59 -0.42
C ASP A 109 5.90 -7.15 -0.24
N PHE A 110 6.36 -7.08 1.01
CA PHE A 110 7.76 -6.75 1.36
C PHE A 110 8.74 -7.89 1.02
N LYS A 111 8.25 -9.09 0.69
CA LYS A 111 9.11 -10.22 0.29
C LYS A 111 9.54 -10.14 -1.17
N THR A 112 8.84 -9.38 -2.02
CA THR A 112 9.25 -9.18 -3.41
C THR A 112 10.08 -7.91 -3.55
N ALA A 113 11.14 -7.98 -4.36
CA ALA A 113 12.10 -6.87 -4.50
C ALA A 113 11.46 -5.61 -5.10
N ASP A 114 10.46 -5.80 -5.95
CA ASP A 114 9.69 -4.79 -6.68
C ASP A 114 8.38 -4.39 -5.99
N GLY A 115 8.03 -5.04 -4.87
CA GLY A 115 6.80 -4.79 -4.13
C GLY A 115 5.53 -5.12 -4.92
N GLN A 116 5.17 -6.39 -5.01
CA GLN A 116 3.91 -6.84 -5.61
C GLN A 116 2.74 -6.17 -4.89
N MET A 117 1.85 -5.54 -5.64
CA MET A 117 0.64 -4.94 -5.11
C MET A 117 -0.48 -5.98 -5.01
N TRP A 118 -1.27 -5.85 -3.95
CA TRP A 118 -2.38 -6.72 -3.58
C TRP A 118 -3.60 -5.87 -3.23
N ASP A 119 -4.77 -6.50 -3.33
CA ASP A 119 -6.04 -5.93 -2.93
C ASP A 119 -6.66 -6.76 -1.82
N TRP A 120 -7.20 -6.06 -0.81
CA TRP A 120 -8.07 -6.61 0.21
C TRP A 120 -9.45 -5.97 0.10
N ASP A 121 -10.46 -6.77 -0.21
CA ASP A 121 -11.86 -6.35 -0.28
C ASP A 121 -12.77 -7.35 0.47
N PRO A 122 -13.21 -7.01 1.70
CA PRO A 122 -14.05 -7.89 2.49
C PRO A 122 -15.49 -7.99 1.99
N HIS A 123 -15.91 -7.17 1.01
CA HIS A 123 -17.27 -7.19 0.45
C HIS A 123 -17.44 -8.18 -0.71
N LEU A 124 -16.40 -8.95 -1.02
CA LEU A 124 -16.48 -10.06 -1.96
C LEU A 124 -17.30 -11.22 -1.38
N CYS A 125 -17.38 -12.34 -2.11
CA CYS A 125 -18.29 -13.42 -1.74
C CYS A 125 -18.01 -14.02 -0.35
N CYS A 126 -16.75 -14.03 0.10
CA CYS A 126 -16.38 -14.34 1.48
C CYS A 126 -14.97 -13.78 1.80
N THR A 127 -14.61 -13.79 3.08
CA THR A 127 -13.31 -13.31 3.58
C THR A 127 -12.12 -14.09 3.03
N GLU A 128 -12.27 -15.37 2.72
CA GLU A 128 -11.21 -16.18 2.09
C GLU A 128 -10.82 -15.67 0.70
N HIS A 129 -11.73 -14.96 0.02
CA HIS A 129 -11.50 -14.35 -1.29
C HIS A 129 -11.21 -12.85 -1.22
N ALA A 130 -11.14 -12.28 -0.01
CA ALA A 130 -10.92 -10.86 0.18
C ALA A 130 -9.53 -10.43 -0.32
N LEU A 131 -8.52 -11.30 -0.18
CA LEU A 131 -7.15 -11.04 -0.60
C LEU A 131 -6.90 -11.56 -2.03
N ALA A 132 -6.35 -10.71 -2.91
CA ALA A 132 -5.88 -11.15 -4.23
C ALA A 132 -4.69 -10.31 -4.74
N PRO A 133 -3.75 -10.90 -5.49
CA PRO A 133 -2.70 -10.13 -6.15
C PRO A 133 -3.30 -9.32 -7.31
N LEU A 134 -2.69 -8.16 -7.57
CA LEU A 134 -3.07 -7.29 -8.69
C LEU A 134 -2.31 -7.58 -9.99
N GLY A 135 -1.33 -8.48 -9.94
CA GLY A 135 -0.42 -8.74 -11.06
C GLY A 135 0.44 -7.54 -11.45
N GLN A 136 0.55 -6.54 -10.57
CA GLN A 136 1.32 -5.31 -10.78
C GLN A 136 2.34 -5.12 -9.66
N SER A 137 3.56 -4.78 -10.04
CA SER A 137 4.60 -4.29 -9.13
C SER A 137 4.36 -2.84 -8.70
N LEU A 138 4.99 -2.38 -7.63
CA LEU A 138 4.88 -1.00 -7.16
C LEU A 138 5.28 0.04 -8.24
N PRO A 139 6.36 -0.14 -9.02
CA PRO A 139 6.69 0.79 -10.11
C PRO A 139 5.58 0.94 -11.16
N GLU A 140 4.97 -0.18 -11.57
CA GLU A 140 3.86 -0.17 -12.54
C GLU A 140 2.64 0.53 -11.98
N TRP A 141 2.31 0.23 -10.73
CA TRP A 141 1.18 0.80 -10.01
C TRP A 141 1.34 2.31 -9.79
N LEU A 142 2.53 2.77 -9.36
CA LEU A 142 2.84 4.20 -9.22
C LEU A 142 2.83 4.91 -10.57
N ALA A 143 3.36 4.30 -11.62
CA ALA A 143 3.28 4.85 -12.97
C ALA A 143 1.83 5.02 -13.42
N GLY A 144 0.97 4.02 -13.16
CA GLY A 144 -0.45 4.11 -13.49
C GLY A 144 -1.14 5.27 -12.78
N TRP A 145 -0.87 5.44 -11.48
CA TRP A 145 -1.42 6.53 -10.69
C TRP A 145 -0.96 7.91 -11.20
N LEU A 146 0.35 8.09 -11.36
CA LEU A 146 0.94 9.37 -11.79
C LEU A 146 0.51 9.78 -13.21
N ASN A 147 0.17 8.81 -14.06
CA ASN A 147 -0.34 9.05 -15.40
C ASN A 147 -1.89 9.16 -15.46
N GLY A 148 -2.58 9.06 -14.33
CA GLY A 148 -4.05 9.13 -14.26
C GLY A 148 -4.76 7.96 -14.93
N THR A 149 -4.10 6.80 -15.03
CA THR A 149 -4.67 5.58 -15.65
C THR A 149 -5.15 4.56 -14.62
N MET A 150 -5.10 4.91 -13.33
CA MET A 150 -5.62 4.08 -12.25
C MET A 150 -7.14 4.14 -12.20
N PRO A 151 -7.83 3.02 -11.95
CA PRO A 151 -9.28 2.99 -11.80
C PRO A 151 -9.71 3.66 -10.49
N ASP A 152 -10.79 4.45 -10.53
CA ASP A 152 -11.40 5.09 -9.36
C ASP A 152 -12.12 4.11 -8.39
N GLY A 153 -11.99 2.79 -8.62
CA GLY A 153 -12.80 1.76 -7.95
C GLY A 153 -12.10 0.40 -7.86
N SER A 154 -12.77 -0.65 -8.35
CA SER A 154 -12.20 -2.00 -8.33
C SER A 154 -11.05 -2.13 -9.34
N TYR A 155 -10.00 -2.86 -8.94
CA TYR A 155 -8.88 -3.12 -9.82
C TYR A 155 -9.29 -4.08 -10.95
N PRO A 156 -9.22 -3.68 -12.23
CA PRO A 156 -9.66 -4.52 -13.35
C PRO A 156 -8.78 -5.76 -13.53
N HIS A 157 -7.52 -5.69 -13.07
CA HIS A 157 -6.53 -6.78 -13.12
C HIS A 157 -6.50 -7.66 -11.87
N ARG A 158 -7.39 -7.42 -10.90
CA ARG A 158 -7.51 -8.27 -9.71
C ARG A 158 -7.76 -9.71 -10.14
N GLU A 159 -6.87 -10.63 -9.75
CA GLU A 159 -7.12 -12.04 -10.00
C GLU A 159 -8.43 -12.43 -9.33
N ARG A 160 -9.38 -12.90 -10.14
CA ARG A 160 -10.63 -13.45 -9.64
C ARG A 160 -10.36 -14.89 -9.29
N ALA A 161 -10.46 -15.24 -8.01
CA ALA A 161 -10.50 -16.64 -7.60
C ALA A 161 -11.60 -17.37 -8.41
N SER A 162 -11.33 -18.62 -8.78
CA SER A 162 -12.36 -19.48 -9.38
C SER A 162 -13.57 -19.47 -8.44
N ARG A 163 -14.74 -19.13 -8.99
CA ARG A 163 -15.99 -18.99 -8.26
C ARG A 163 -16.46 -20.36 -7.74
N ASP A 164 -15.89 -20.83 -6.65
CA ASP A 164 -16.40 -21.96 -5.86
C ASP A 164 -16.98 -21.49 -4.52
N CYS A 165 -17.37 -20.20 -4.43
CA CYS A 165 -18.17 -19.71 -3.31
C CYS A 165 -19.56 -20.39 -3.36
N PRO A 166 -19.97 -21.17 -2.33
CA PRO A 166 -21.32 -21.68 -2.27
C PRO A 166 -22.29 -20.50 -2.27
N ALA A 167 -23.31 -20.55 -3.14
CA ALA A 167 -24.42 -19.62 -3.05
C ALA A 167 -25.05 -19.82 -1.66
N GLY A 168 -25.01 -18.78 -0.83
CA GLY A 168 -25.71 -18.76 0.46
C GLY A 168 -27.21 -18.96 0.30
#